data_AF-A6H0S0-F1
#
_entry.id   AF-A6H0S0-F1
#
_cell.length_a   1.000
_cell.length_b   1.000
_cell.length_c   1.000
_cell.angle_alpha   90.00
_cell.angle_beta   90.00
_cell.angle_gamma   90.00
#
_symmetry.space_group_name_H-M   'P 1'
#
loop_
_entity.id
_entity.type
_entity.pdbx_description
1 polymer ?
#
loop_
_entity_poly.entity_id
_entity_poly.type
_entity_poly.pdbx_seq_one_letter_code
_entity_poly.pdbx_strand_id
1 'polypeptide(L)'
;MTIEKEIILILNDYISNPLEKEKFSREHIFYDIKNIIKKSLSENQLIDIYYHFSLYEKCLNLSRNNQLNLSNYWVDYATKLYSELPNSLKEPLGLLYYPMIAYNHYVKKEYDLALSFLKMELIIIENYIKDEALKLEFKLEQLANIYRIAFAKNDIQEIESYGSNILSFIILNQTSSDFFTENNKFSLLDKNNKTMWIDYMINIIISKTVGYEKSDLINRMFIKLKNKTIINSNINETETLIDIILSKNFIENDFCIIINNLNTYPNYLQLLILEKIKLFKFDNFELISVIDAYVKNVLNIYIKVNKSL
;
A
#
# COMPACT_ATOMS: atom_id res chain seq x y z
N MET A 1 32.65 -14.22 -1.86
CA MET A 1 31.35 -13.75 -2.39
C MET A 1 31.19 -12.32 -1.92
N THR A 2 30.96 -11.35 -2.80
CA THR A 2 30.86 -9.93 -2.40
C THR A 2 29.51 -9.66 -1.74
N ILE A 3 29.47 -8.78 -0.73
CA ILE A 3 28.24 -8.30 -0.06
C ILE A 3 27.18 -7.83 -1.08
N GLU A 4 27.65 -7.35 -2.23
CA GLU A 4 26.87 -6.98 -3.42
C GLU A 4 26.03 -8.14 -3.99
N LYS A 5 26.61 -9.33 -4.15
CA LYS A 5 25.87 -10.52 -4.62
C LYS A 5 24.86 -11.00 -3.58
N GLU A 6 25.18 -10.86 -2.30
CA GLU A 6 24.27 -11.24 -1.21
C GLU A 6 23.05 -10.32 -1.15
N ILE A 7 23.21 -9.01 -1.29
CA ILE A 7 22.08 -8.07 -1.24
C ILE A 7 21.18 -8.21 -2.46
N ILE A 8 21.72 -8.44 -3.67
CA ILE A 8 20.90 -8.73 -4.86
C ILE A 8 20.14 -10.05 -4.69
N LEU A 9 20.78 -11.08 -4.13
CA LEU A 9 20.12 -12.35 -3.84
C LEU A 9 18.99 -12.18 -2.82
N ILE A 10 19.22 -11.40 -1.76
CA ILE A 10 18.23 -11.11 -0.72
C ILE A 10 17.08 -10.27 -1.26
N LEU A 11 17.36 -9.25 -2.08
CA LEU A 11 16.33 -8.45 -2.74
C LEU A 11 15.46 -9.33 -3.63
N ASN A 12 16.09 -10.16 -4.46
CA ASN A 12 15.38 -11.10 -5.32
C ASN A 12 14.57 -12.11 -4.51
N ASP A 13 15.08 -12.60 -3.38
CA ASP A 13 14.38 -13.52 -2.50
C ASP A 13 13.19 -12.86 -1.79
N TYR A 14 13.35 -11.66 -1.25
CA TYR A 14 12.28 -10.93 -0.56
C TYR A 14 11.16 -10.47 -1.52
N ILE A 15 11.52 -10.17 -2.78
CA ILE A 15 10.58 -9.88 -3.87
C ILE A 15 9.84 -11.16 -4.30
N SER A 16 10.55 -12.30 -4.34
CA SER A 16 9.99 -13.59 -4.75
C SER A 16 9.14 -14.24 -3.65
N ASN A 17 9.51 -14.01 -2.39
CA ASN A 17 8.95 -14.62 -1.19
C ASN A 17 8.62 -13.53 -0.15
N PRO A 18 7.60 -12.68 -0.40
CA PRO A 18 7.17 -11.71 0.60
C PRO A 18 6.75 -12.45 1.88
N LEU A 19 7.28 -12.04 3.04
CA LEU A 19 6.97 -12.63 4.35
C LEU A 19 5.45 -12.85 4.50
N GLU A 20 5.06 -14.06 4.94
CA GLU A 20 3.67 -14.32 5.34
C GLU A 20 3.27 -13.31 6.41
N LYS A 21 2.37 -12.41 6.02
CA LYS A 21 1.82 -11.42 6.94
C LYS A 21 0.93 -12.10 7.96
N GLU A 22 0.91 -11.56 9.17
CA GLU A 22 -0.21 -11.75 10.08
C GLU A 22 -1.51 -11.57 9.29
N LYS A 23 -2.38 -12.58 9.32
CA LYS A 23 -3.70 -12.50 8.71
C LYS A 23 -4.42 -11.33 9.36
N PHE A 24 -4.57 -10.23 8.61
CA PHE A 24 -5.53 -9.19 8.95
C PHE A 24 -6.87 -9.88 9.24
N SER A 25 -7.36 -9.76 10.48
CA SER A 25 -8.64 -10.37 10.84
C SER A 25 -9.75 -9.63 10.09
N ARG A 26 -10.29 -10.28 9.06
CA ARG A 26 -11.40 -9.74 8.24
C ARG A 26 -12.70 -9.59 9.02
N GLU A 27 -12.78 -10.18 10.22
CA GLU A 27 -13.90 -10.00 11.13
C GLU A 27 -14.14 -8.53 11.44
N HIS A 28 -13.07 -7.71 11.51
CA HIS A 28 -13.19 -6.27 11.77
C HIS A 28 -13.98 -5.52 10.69
N ILE A 29 -13.83 -5.87 9.41
CA ILE A 29 -14.55 -5.20 8.30
C ILE A 29 -16.06 -5.45 8.38
N PHE A 30 -16.44 -6.69 8.71
CA PHE A 30 -17.85 -7.04 8.91
C PHE A 30 -18.45 -6.24 10.06
N TYR A 31 -17.75 -6.16 11.19
CA TYR A 31 -18.20 -5.38 12.35
C TYR A 31 -18.24 -3.88 12.07
N ASP A 32 -17.27 -3.34 11.32
CA ASP A 32 -17.25 -1.93 10.92
C ASP A 32 -18.44 -1.60 10.02
N ILE A 33 -18.75 -2.43 9.02
CA ILE A 33 -19.94 -2.25 8.17
C ILE A 33 -21.22 -2.40 8.97
N LYS A 34 -21.31 -3.41 9.85
CA LYS A 34 -22.45 -3.57 10.76
C LYS A 34 -22.64 -2.34 11.65
N ASN A 35 -21.53 -1.73 12.10
CA ASN A 35 -21.53 -0.50 12.89
C ASN A 35 -21.86 0.76 12.07
N ILE A 36 -21.55 0.79 10.77
CA ILE A 36 -21.96 1.88 9.88
C ILE A 36 -23.48 1.84 9.67
N ILE A 37 -24.07 0.65 9.59
CA ILE A 37 -25.52 0.44 9.48
C ILE A 37 -26.20 0.65 10.85
N LYS A 38 -25.66 1.54 11.69
CA LYS A 38 -26.17 1.96 13.02
C LYS A 38 -27.57 2.58 12.90
N LYS A 39 -28.58 1.72 12.84
CA LYS A 39 -30.01 1.95 13.14
C LYS A 39 -30.72 0.61 13.10
N SER A 40 -31.67 0.41 14.01
CA SER A 40 -32.56 -0.77 14.17
C SER A 40 -32.75 -1.60 12.89
N LEU A 41 -31.81 -2.51 12.63
CA LEU A 41 -31.94 -3.49 11.57
C LEU A 41 -32.96 -4.51 12.04
N SER A 42 -33.95 -4.79 11.18
CA SER A 42 -34.78 -5.97 11.38
C SER A 42 -33.92 -7.24 11.29
N GLU A 43 -34.37 -8.33 11.91
CA GLU A 43 -33.69 -9.62 11.83
C GLU A 43 -33.44 -10.05 10.38
N ASN A 44 -34.41 -9.82 9.49
CA ASN A 44 -34.29 -10.10 8.07
C ASN A 44 -33.14 -9.33 7.42
N GLN A 45 -32.99 -8.03 7.73
CA GLN A 45 -31.90 -7.22 7.17
C GLN A 45 -30.52 -7.65 7.69
N LEU A 46 -30.45 -8.14 8.94
CA LEU A 46 -29.22 -8.74 9.46
C LEU A 46 -28.87 -10.02 8.69
N ILE A 47 -29.85 -10.88 8.46
CA ILE A 47 -29.68 -12.11 7.66
C ILE A 47 -29.20 -11.75 6.24
N ASP A 48 -29.80 -10.74 5.61
CA ASP A 48 -29.40 -10.27 4.28
C ASP A 48 -27.92 -9.82 4.27
N ILE A 49 -27.50 -9.04 5.26
CA ILE A 49 -26.10 -8.60 5.40
C ILE A 49 -25.14 -9.80 5.53
N TYR A 50 -25.45 -10.77 6.39
CA TYR A 50 -24.64 -11.99 6.56
C TYR A 50 -24.58 -12.81 5.27
N TYR A 51 -25.70 -12.91 4.57
CA TYR A 51 -25.78 -13.65 3.32
C TYR A 51 -24.93 -12.99 2.22
N HIS A 52 -25.04 -11.66 2.06
CA HIS A 52 -24.22 -10.91 1.11
C HIS A 52 -22.72 -11.03 1.43
N PHE A 53 -22.34 -10.92 2.70
CA PHE A 53 -20.95 -11.11 3.11
C PHE A 53 -20.40 -12.48 2.68
N SER A 54 -21.12 -13.55 3.04
CA SER A 54 -20.76 -14.93 2.70
C SER A 54 -20.67 -15.15 1.19
N LEU A 55 -21.59 -14.55 0.43
CA LEU A 55 -21.63 -14.63 -1.02
C LEU A 55 -20.46 -13.89 -1.67
N TYR A 56 -20.10 -12.70 -1.17
CA TYR A 56 -18.95 -11.95 -1.69
C TYR A 56 -17.63 -12.64 -1.38
N GLU A 57 -17.47 -13.23 -0.19
CA GLU A 57 -16.29 -14.04 0.13
C GLU A 57 -16.18 -15.27 -0.76
N LYS A 58 -17.31 -15.92 -1.07
CA LYS A 58 -17.35 -17.03 -2.02
C LYS A 58 -16.86 -16.60 -3.41
N CYS A 59 -17.36 -15.48 -3.93
CA CYS A 59 -16.93 -14.95 -5.22
C CYS A 59 -15.42 -14.65 -5.22
N LEU A 60 -14.92 -13.99 -4.18
CA LEU A 60 -13.48 -13.71 -4.03
C LEU A 60 -12.63 -14.98 -4.00
N ASN A 61 -13.05 -16.00 -3.25
CA ASN A 61 -12.32 -17.25 -3.13
C ASN A 61 -12.29 -18.03 -4.46
N LEU A 62 -13.40 -18.04 -5.20
CA LEU A 62 -13.47 -18.64 -6.54
C LEU A 62 -12.54 -17.93 -7.53
N SER A 63 -12.56 -16.58 -7.53
CA SER A 63 -11.65 -15.77 -8.36
C SER A 63 -10.18 -16.01 -8.00
N ARG A 64 -9.84 -16.08 -6.70
CA ARG A 64 -8.47 -16.36 -6.22
C ARG A 64 -7.97 -17.72 -6.68
N ASN A 65 -8.85 -18.71 -6.66
CA ASN A 65 -8.55 -20.08 -7.09
C ASN A 65 -8.65 -20.26 -8.62
N ASN A 66 -8.78 -19.17 -9.38
CA ASN A 66 -8.88 -19.17 -10.84
C ASN A 66 -10.05 -20.02 -11.38
N GLN A 67 -11.11 -20.22 -10.60
CA GLN A 67 -12.32 -20.94 -10.99
C GLN A 67 -13.31 -19.99 -11.71
N LEU A 68 -12.87 -19.37 -12.80
CA LEU A 68 -13.52 -18.19 -13.40
C LEU A 68 -14.97 -18.42 -13.86
N ASN A 69 -15.29 -19.57 -14.44
CA ASN A 69 -16.66 -19.87 -14.86
C ASN A 69 -17.62 -19.90 -13.68
N LEU A 70 -17.21 -20.55 -12.59
CA LEU A 70 -18.00 -20.63 -11.36
C LEU A 70 -18.05 -19.28 -10.66
N SER A 71 -16.93 -18.54 -10.65
CA SER A 71 -16.88 -17.18 -10.12
C SER A 71 -17.88 -16.27 -10.83
N ASN A 72 -17.89 -16.24 -12.17
CA ASN A 72 -18.80 -15.42 -12.96
C ASN A 72 -20.28 -15.73 -12.65
N TYR A 73 -20.64 -17.01 -12.55
CA TYR A 73 -22.00 -17.41 -12.17
C TYR A 73 -22.40 -16.82 -10.80
N TRP A 74 -21.53 -16.93 -9.79
CA TRP A 74 -21.82 -16.40 -8.46
C TRP A 74 -21.77 -14.88 -8.39
N VAL A 75 -20.92 -14.25 -9.19
CA VAL A 75 -20.86 -12.79 -9.36
C VAL A 75 -22.16 -12.27 -9.96
N ASP A 76 -22.66 -12.86 -11.05
CA ASP A 76 -23.92 -12.45 -11.68
C ASP A 76 -25.09 -12.57 -10.71
N TYR A 77 -25.12 -13.68 -9.96
CA TYR A 77 -26.10 -13.91 -8.90
C TYR A 77 -25.99 -12.87 -7.77
N ALA A 78 -24.78 -12.56 -7.31
CA ALA A 78 -24.52 -11.56 -6.29
C ALA A 78 -24.92 -10.15 -6.74
N THR A 79 -24.64 -9.78 -7.99
CA THR A 79 -25.04 -8.51 -8.59
C THR A 79 -26.54 -8.37 -8.66
N LYS A 80 -27.27 -9.43 -9.05
CA LYS A 80 -28.74 -9.41 -9.06
C LYS A 80 -29.28 -9.11 -7.67
N LEU A 81 -28.85 -9.86 -6.66
CA LEU A 81 -29.31 -9.66 -5.28
C LEU A 81 -28.93 -8.28 -4.73
N TYR A 82 -27.71 -7.82 -5.00
CA TYR A 82 -27.27 -6.49 -4.59
C TYR A 82 -28.12 -5.37 -5.21
N SER A 83 -28.60 -5.58 -6.44
CA SER A 83 -29.47 -4.61 -7.12
C SER A 83 -30.84 -4.48 -6.46
N GLU A 84 -31.33 -5.54 -5.81
CA GLU A 84 -32.63 -5.64 -5.14
C GLU A 84 -32.60 -5.09 -3.70
N LEU A 85 -31.41 -4.87 -3.12
CA LEU A 85 -31.27 -4.32 -1.78
C LEU A 85 -31.84 -2.89 -1.68
N PRO A 86 -32.45 -2.54 -0.52
CA PRO A 86 -32.84 -1.15 -0.25
C PRO A 86 -31.58 -0.26 -0.18
N ASN A 87 -31.72 1.00 -0.59
CA ASN A 87 -30.61 1.96 -0.63
C ASN A 87 -29.86 2.07 0.71
N SER A 88 -30.57 1.94 1.83
CA SER A 88 -30.00 1.98 3.18
C SER A 88 -29.00 0.85 3.48
N LEU A 89 -29.09 -0.28 2.77
CA LEU A 89 -28.14 -1.40 2.89
C LEU A 89 -27.15 -1.42 1.73
N LYS A 90 -27.59 -0.96 0.55
CA LYS A 90 -26.82 -1.02 -0.68
C LYS A 90 -25.52 -0.22 -0.61
N GLU A 91 -25.56 1.01 -0.08
CA GLU A 91 -24.36 1.85 0.03
C GLU A 91 -23.32 1.26 1.01
N PRO A 92 -23.66 0.91 2.26
CA PRO A 92 -22.73 0.25 3.18
C PRO A 92 -22.17 -1.08 2.65
N LEU A 93 -23.02 -1.93 2.05
CA LEU A 93 -22.57 -3.19 1.44
C LEU A 93 -21.75 -2.97 0.16
N GLY A 94 -21.82 -1.77 -0.43
CA GLY A 94 -20.97 -1.32 -1.52
C GLY A 94 -19.48 -1.41 -1.19
N LEU A 95 -19.11 -1.19 0.09
CA LEU A 95 -17.74 -1.32 0.60
C LEU A 95 -17.14 -2.72 0.43
N LEU A 96 -17.98 -3.75 0.24
CA LEU A 96 -17.53 -5.12 -0.04
C LEU A 96 -17.84 -5.56 -1.46
N TYR A 97 -18.99 -5.13 -1.96
CA TYR A 97 -19.47 -5.50 -3.28
C TYR A 97 -18.51 -5.03 -4.38
N TYR A 98 -18.16 -3.74 -4.40
CA TYR A 98 -17.30 -3.18 -5.44
C TYR A 98 -15.90 -3.78 -5.51
N PRO A 99 -15.15 -3.97 -4.40
CA PRO A 99 -13.85 -4.60 -4.47
C PRO A 99 -13.93 -6.09 -4.84
N MET A 100 -15.03 -6.79 -4.50
CA MET A 100 -15.29 -8.15 -4.96
C MET A 100 -15.43 -8.22 -6.49
N ILE A 101 -16.26 -7.35 -7.07
CA ILE A 101 -16.45 -7.26 -8.52
C ILE A 101 -15.15 -6.85 -9.21
N ALA A 102 -14.46 -5.84 -8.66
CA ALA A 102 -13.19 -5.36 -9.18
C ALA A 102 -12.14 -6.48 -9.24
N TYR A 103 -12.04 -7.31 -8.20
CA TYR A 103 -11.11 -8.43 -8.17
C TYR A 103 -11.45 -9.49 -9.23
N ASN A 104 -12.73 -9.79 -9.46
CA ASN A 104 -13.15 -10.70 -10.54
C ASN A 104 -12.70 -10.18 -11.92
N HIS A 105 -12.92 -8.89 -12.19
CA HIS A 105 -12.44 -8.26 -13.43
C HIS A 105 -10.90 -8.25 -13.53
N TYR A 106 -10.21 -8.01 -12.41
CA TYR A 106 -8.75 -8.01 -12.36
C TYR A 106 -8.16 -9.38 -12.75
N VAL A 107 -8.67 -10.48 -12.21
CA VAL A 107 -8.18 -11.84 -12.56
C VAL A 107 -8.48 -12.20 -14.02
N LYS A 108 -9.55 -11.64 -14.60
CA LYS A 108 -9.89 -11.74 -16.02
C LYS A 108 -9.08 -10.80 -16.91
N LYS A 109 -8.20 -9.97 -16.35
CA LYS A 109 -7.41 -8.92 -17.03
C LYS A 109 -8.26 -7.81 -17.65
N GLU A 110 -9.48 -7.63 -17.17
CA GLU A 110 -10.40 -6.56 -17.56
C GLU A 110 -10.12 -5.32 -16.70
N TYR A 111 -8.91 -4.76 -16.84
CA TYR A 111 -8.36 -3.80 -15.88
C TYR A 111 -9.12 -2.48 -15.77
N ASP A 112 -9.66 -1.97 -16.88
CA ASP A 112 -10.42 -0.71 -16.84
C ASP A 112 -11.77 -0.88 -16.11
N LEU A 113 -12.40 -2.04 -16.24
CA LEU A 113 -13.59 -2.39 -15.46
C LEU A 113 -13.22 -2.53 -13.98
N ALA A 114 -12.16 -3.25 -13.66
CA ALA A 114 -11.68 -3.38 -12.28
C ALA A 114 -11.42 -2.00 -11.64
N LEU A 115 -10.76 -1.09 -12.36
CA LEU A 115 -10.50 0.27 -11.91
C LEU A 115 -11.78 1.07 -11.71
N SER A 116 -12.77 0.92 -12.60
CA SER A 116 -14.05 1.64 -12.50
C SER A 116 -14.81 1.28 -11.20
N PHE A 117 -14.80 0.01 -10.82
CA PHE A 117 -15.44 -0.46 -9.59
C PHE A 117 -14.70 -0.01 -8.34
N LEU A 118 -13.36 -0.05 -8.33
CA LEU A 118 -12.59 0.51 -7.20
C LEU A 118 -12.83 2.01 -7.01
N LYS A 119 -13.00 2.75 -8.11
CA LYS A 119 -13.36 4.19 -8.04
C LYS A 119 -14.77 4.40 -7.46
N MET A 120 -15.72 3.52 -7.75
CA MET A 120 -17.05 3.57 -7.12
C MET A 120 -16.97 3.34 -5.61
N GLU A 121 -16.15 2.38 -5.16
CA GLU A 121 -15.92 2.15 -3.73
C GLU A 121 -15.28 3.35 -3.04
N LEU A 122 -14.27 3.98 -3.67
CA LEU A 122 -13.61 5.15 -3.10
C LEU A 122 -14.58 6.30 -2.82
N ILE A 123 -15.60 6.50 -3.66
CA ILE A 123 -16.66 7.50 -3.42
C ILE A 123 -17.42 7.19 -2.13
N ILE A 124 -17.75 5.92 -1.88
CA ILE A 124 -18.46 5.47 -0.68
C ILE A 124 -17.56 5.61 0.56
N ILE A 125 -16.29 5.23 0.44
CA ILE A 125 -15.29 5.37 1.50
C ILE A 125 -15.19 6.83 1.95
N GLU A 126 -15.15 7.79 1.01
CA GLU A 126 -15.06 9.21 1.36
C GLU A 126 -16.27 9.71 2.16
N ASN A 127 -17.48 9.23 1.83
CA ASN A 127 -18.68 9.58 2.58
C ASN A 127 -18.55 9.15 4.05
N TYR A 128 -18.05 7.92 4.30
CA TYR A 128 -17.95 7.40 5.67
C TYR A 128 -16.71 7.87 6.45
N ILE A 129 -15.60 8.18 5.78
CA ILE A 129 -14.43 8.79 6.45
C ILE A 129 -14.77 10.19 6.94
N LYS A 130 -15.52 10.98 6.15
CA LYS A 130 -15.95 12.33 6.53
C LYS A 130 -16.76 12.35 7.82
N ASP A 131 -17.56 11.31 8.06
CA ASP A 131 -18.40 11.16 9.24
C ASP A 131 -17.72 10.35 10.37
N GLU A 132 -16.41 10.09 10.27
CA GLU A 132 -15.61 9.27 11.20
C GLU A 132 -16.19 7.86 11.42
N ALA A 133 -17.03 7.38 10.50
CA ALA A 133 -17.73 6.10 10.59
C ALA A 133 -16.91 4.94 10.00
N LEU A 134 -15.91 5.24 9.17
CA LEU A 134 -15.00 4.27 8.56
C LEU A 134 -13.55 4.68 8.77
N LYS A 135 -12.69 3.70 8.99
CA LYS A 135 -11.26 3.94 9.16
C LYS A 135 -10.55 4.18 7.83
N LEU A 136 -9.46 4.96 7.87
CA LEU A 136 -8.69 5.35 6.69
C LEU A 136 -8.03 4.13 6.00
N GLU A 137 -7.80 3.04 6.72
CA GLU A 137 -7.25 1.78 6.24
C GLU A 137 -7.96 1.24 4.98
N PHE A 138 -9.28 1.36 4.91
CA PHE A 138 -10.06 0.93 3.73
C PHE A 138 -9.62 1.66 2.47
N LYS A 139 -9.42 2.99 2.59
CA LYS A 139 -8.96 3.81 1.49
C LYS A 139 -7.56 3.39 1.03
N LEU A 140 -6.65 3.18 1.98
CA LEU A 140 -5.27 2.77 1.69
C LEU A 140 -5.23 1.42 0.98
N GLU A 141 -6.09 0.47 1.36
CA GLU A 141 -6.21 -0.82 0.68
C GLU A 141 -6.62 -0.66 -0.78
N GLN A 142 -7.61 0.19 -1.08
CA GLN A 142 -8.03 0.36 -2.47
C GLN A 142 -7.01 1.12 -3.31
N LEU A 143 -6.28 2.08 -2.74
CA LEU A 143 -5.18 2.73 -3.44
C LEU A 143 -4.05 1.74 -3.77
N ALA A 144 -3.76 0.79 -2.88
CA ALA A 144 -2.84 -0.31 -3.17
C ALA A 144 -3.33 -1.19 -4.33
N ASN A 145 -4.64 -1.49 -4.39
CA ASN A 145 -5.23 -2.28 -5.47
C ASN A 145 -5.20 -1.54 -6.81
N ILE A 146 -5.52 -0.24 -6.82
CA ILE A 146 -5.41 0.63 -8.01
C ILE A 146 -3.97 0.67 -8.53
N TYR A 147 -2.99 0.81 -7.64
CA TYR A 147 -1.57 0.79 -8.01
C TYR A 147 -1.17 -0.56 -8.64
N ARG A 148 -1.64 -1.69 -8.08
CA ARG A 148 -1.41 -3.03 -8.66
C ARG A 148 -2.00 -3.18 -10.06
N ILE A 149 -3.18 -2.61 -10.30
CA ILE A 149 -3.81 -2.59 -11.62
C ILE A 149 -2.94 -1.83 -12.63
N ALA A 150 -2.41 -0.65 -12.26
CA ALA A 150 -1.53 0.12 -13.13
C ALA A 150 -0.28 -0.68 -13.53
N PHE A 151 0.32 -1.44 -12.59
CA PHE A 151 1.40 -2.38 -12.91
C PHE A 151 0.97 -3.50 -13.86
N ALA A 152 -0.20 -4.08 -13.64
CA ALA A 152 -0.71 -5.16 -14.49
C ALA A 152 -1.02 -4.68 -15.92
N LYS A 153 -1.45 -3.42 -16.09
CA LYS A 153 -1.61 -2.74 -17.38
C LYS A 153 -0.27 -2.37 -18.03
N ASN A 154 0.82 -2.35 -17.26
CA ASN A 154 2.11 -1.78 -17.64
C ASN A 154 2.01 -0.30 -18.09
N ASP A 155 1.07 0.44 -17.52
CA ASP A 155 0.89 1.87 -17.80
C ASP A 155 1.83 2.69 -16.90
N ILE A 156 2.96 3.11 -17.48
CA ILE A 156 4.01 3.83 -16.76
C ILE A 156 3.52 5.15 -16.18
N GLN A 157 2.62 5.85 -16.88
CA GLN A 157 2.12 7.14 -16.43
C GLN A 157 1.20 6.98 -15.22
N GLU A 158 0.27 6.01 -15.28
CA GLU A 158 -0.61 5.68 -14.14
C GLU A 158 0.20 5.18 -12.94
N ILE A 159 1.21 4.32 -13.18
CA ILE A 159 2.11 3.83 -12.13
C ILE A 159 2.76 5.00 -11.39
N GLU A 160 3.40 5.92 -12.13
CA GLU A 160 4.07 7.08 -11.52
C GLU A 160 3.10 8.01 -10.79
N SER A 161 1.94 8.28 -11.40
CA SER A 161 0.93 9.15 -10.81
C SER A 161 0.44 8.59 -9.48
N TYR A 162 -0.02 7.33 -9.47
CA TYR A 162 -0.54 6.67 -8.27
C TYR A 162 0.55 6.48 -7.22
N GLY A 163 1.74 6.00 -7.61
CA GLY A 163 2.86 5.81 -6.67
C GLY A 163 3.29 7.12 -6.02
N SER A 164 3.45 8.20 -6.78
CA SER A 164 3.86 9.50 -6.22
C SER A 164 2.80 10.14 -5.32
N ASN A 165 1.51 9.97 -5.62
CA ASN A 165 0.43 10.45 -4.77
C ASN A 165 0.34 9.65 -3.46
N ILE A 166 0.50 8.33 -3.52
CA ILE A 166 0.56 7.50 -2.31
C ILE A 166 1.79 7.86 -1.47
N LEU A 167 2.98 7.98 -2.06
CA LEU A 167 4.19 8.38 -1.33
C LEU A 167 4.06 9.77 -0.71
N SER A 168 3.46 10.72 -1.43
CA SER A 168 3.17 12.07 -0.95
C SER A 168 2.27 12.06 0.28
N PHE A 169 1.24 11.22 0.29
CA PHE A 169 0.45 10.99 1.48
C PHE A 169 1.28 10.34 2.59
N ILE A 170 1.90 9.19 2.32
CA ILE A 170 2.57 8.37 3.34
C ILE A 170 3.78 9.06 4.00
N ILE A 171 4.59 9.77 3.22
CA ILE A 171 5.84 10.38 3.67
C ILE A 171 5.63 11.81 4.16
N LEU A 172 4.76 12.59 3.50
CA LEU A 172 4.58 14.02 3.79
C LEU A 172 3.26 14.33 4.52
N ASN A 173 2.40 13.33 4.74
CA ASN A 173 1.02 13.51 5.21
C ASN A 173 0.26 14.55 4.35
N GLN A 174 0.56 14.60 3.06
CA GLN A 174 -0.06 15.56 2.16
C GLN A 174 -1.45 15.09 1.74
N THR A 175 -2.46 15.87 2.10
CA THR A 175 -3.87 15.57 1.87
C THR A 175 -4.47 16.26 0.65
N SER A 176 -3.65 16.96 -0.14
CA SER A 176 -4.04 17.67 -1.37
C SER A 176 -3.60 16.89 -2.62
N SER A 177 -4.33 15.83 -2.96
CA SER A 177 -4.10 15.09 -4.21
C SER A 177 -5.41 14.53 -4.76
N ASP A 178 -5.41 14.05 -6.01
CA ASP A 178 -6.59 13.47 -6.67
C ASP A 178 -7.27 12.36 -5.84
N PHE A 179 -6.52 11.72 -4.95
CA PHE A 179 -7.01 10.64 -4.10
C PHE A 179 -7.31 11.04 -2.69
N PHE A 180 -6.82 12.17 -2.17
CA PHE A 180 -6.95 12.51 -0.76
C PHE A 180 -7.62 13.88 -0.60
N THR A 181 -8.51 13.98 0.38
CA THR A 181 -9.19 15.19 0.83
C THR A 181 -8.62 15.60 2.19
N GLU A 182 -8.86 16.84 2.62
CA GLU A 182 -8.38 17.36 3.92
C GLU A 182 -8.86 16.53 5.13
N ASN A 183 -9.92 15.74 4.95
CA ASN A 183 -10.47 14.84 5.96
C ASN A 183 -9.64 13.56 6.13
N ASN A 184 -8.79 13.21 5.16
CA ASN A 184 -7.95 12.03 5.25
C ASN A 184 -6.65 12.36 6.00
N LYS A 185 -6.71 12.41 7.34
CA LYS A 185 -5.53 12.69 8.15
C LYS A 185 -4.91 11.40 8.68
N PHE A 186 -3.58 11.33 8.72
CA PHE A 186 -2.86 10.24 9.38
C PHE A 186 -3.19 10.09 10.88
N SER A 187 -3.71 11.13 11.52
CA SER A 187 -4.22 11.08 12.89
C SER A 187 -5.43 10.16 13.06
N LEU A 188 -6.09 9.78 11.98
CA LEU A 188 -7.20 8.82 11.98
C LEU A 188 -6.74 7.35 12.02
N LEU A 189 -5.45 7.10 11.85
CA LEU A 189 -4.88 5.76 12.04
C LEU A 189 -4.48 5.58 13.51
N ASP A 190 -4.90 4.46 14.11
CA ASP A 190 -4.38 4.03 15.41
C ASP A 190 -2.84 3.99 15.35
N LYS A 191 -2.15 4.45 16.41
CA LYS A 191 -0.67 4.56 16.42
C LYS A 191 0.04 3.26 16.02
N ASN A 192 -0.48 2.11 16.47
CA ASN A 192 0.08 0.79 16.14
C ASN A 192 -0.22 0.38 14.69
N ASN A 193 -1.35 0.81 14.12
CA ASN A 193 -1.71 0.55 12.73
C ASN A 193 -0.95 1.46 11.76
N LYS A 194 -0.63 2.69 12.18
CA LYS A 194 0.05 3.68 11.35
C LYS A 194 1.35 3.13 10.75
N THR A 195 2.27 2.64 11.58
CA THR A 195 3.56 2.12 11.09
C THR A 195 3.37 0.94 10.14
N MET A 196 2.47 0.01 10.47
CA MET A 196 2.17 -1.14 9.62
C MET A 196 1.62 -0.74 8.24
N TRP A 197 0.76 0.28 8.15
CA TRP A 197 0.23 0.76 6.88
C TRP A 197 1.26 1.55 6.07
N ILE A 198 2.11 2.34 6.73
CA ILE A 198 3.25 2.99 6.10
C ILE A 198 4.15 1.92 5.46
N ASP A 199 4.51 0.89 6.23
CA ASP A 199 5.31 -0.24 5.76
C ASP A 199 4.63 -0.94 4.59
N TYR A 200 3.35 -1.27 4.71
CA TYR A 200 2.63 -1.96 3.64
C TYR A 200 2.62 -1.18 2.33
N MET A 201 2.28 0.12 2.37
CA MET A 201 2.18 0.93 1.16
C MET A 201 3.55 1.15 0.51
N ILE A 202 4.59 1.43 1.32
CA ILE A 202 5.96 1.57 0.81
C ILE A 202 6.44 0.24 0.21
N ASN A 203 6.16 -0.88 0.86
CA ASN A 203 6.53 -2.20 0.33
C ASN A 203 5.85 -2.46 -1.01
N ILE A 204 4.56 -2.16 -1.16
CA ILE A 204 3.86 -2.30 -2.45
C ILE A 204 4.52 -1.47 -3.54
N ILE A 205 4.88 -0.22 -3.23
CA ILE A 205 5.46 0.70 -4.22
C ILE A 205 6.87 0.26 -4.60
N ILE A 206 7.75 0.09 -3.61
CA ILE A 206 9.16 -0.20 -3.86
C ILE A 206 9.35 -1.61 -4.40
N SER A 207 8.76 -2.66 -3.80
CA SER A 207 8.95 -4.05 -4.26
C SER A 207 8.56 -4.27 -5.72
N LYS A 208 7.51 -3.58 -6.19
CA LYS A 208 7.04 -3.68 -7.57
C LYS A 208 7.93 -2.94 -8.58
N THR A 209 8.80 -2.05 -8.10
CA THR A 209 9.70 -1.23 -8.94
C THR A 209 11.12 -1.77 -9.01
N VAL A 210 11.55 -2.56 -8.03
CA VAL A 210 12.85 -3.23 -8.01
C VAL A 210 12.86 -4.42 -8.99
N GLY A 211 13.91 -4.55 -9.81
CA GLY A 211 14.11 -5.68 -10.73
C GLY A 211 13.55 -5.51 -12.16
N TYR A 212 12.86 -4.40 -12.44
CA TYR A 212 12.58 -3.99 -13.82
C TYR A 212 13.73 -3.10 -14.35
N GLU A 213 13.82 -2.88 -15.67
CA GLU A 213 14.57 -1.77 -16.32
C GLU A 213 14.07 -0.36 -15.88
N LYS A 214 13.44 -0.26 -14.69
CA LYS A 214 12.65 0.85 -14.15
C LYS A 214 13.28 1.47 -12.88
N SER A 215 14.59 1.36 -12.66
CA SER A 215 15.29 2.13 -11.62
C SER A 215 15.07 3.65 -11.76
N ASP A 216 14.71 4.12 -12.96
CA ASP A 216 14.31 5.50 -13.21
C ASP A 216 12.88 5.84 -12.72
N LEU A 217 11.98 4.86 -12.63
CA LEU A 217 10.59 5.10 -12.23
C LEU A 217 10.48 5.50 -10.76
N ILE A 218 11.20 4.83 -9.86
CA ILE A 218 11.23 5.22 -8.45
C ILE A 218 11.85 6.62 -8.29
N ASN A 219 12.93 6.92 -9.02
CA ASN A 219 13.53 8.26 -9.03
C ASN A 219 12.50 9.32 -9.52
N ARG A 220 11.76 9.05 -10.60
CA ARG A 220 10.73 9.97 -11.12
C ARG A 220 9.61 10.22 -10.10
N MET A 221 9.19 9.21 -9.34
CA MET A 221 8.22 9.38 -8.24
C MET A 221 8.79 10.27 -7.13
N PHE A 222 10.04 10.05 -6.71
CA PHE A 222 10.69 10.86 -5.68
C PHE A 222 11.02 12.28 -6.17
N ILE A 223 11.26 12.51 -7.46
CA ILE A 223 11.37 13.86 -8.04
C ILE A 223 10.05 14.61 -7.91
N LYS A 224 8.93 13.96 -8.25
CA LYS A 224 7.58 14.53 -8.05
C LYS A 224 7.32 14.84 -6.59
N LEU A 225 7.80 14.00 -5.67
CA LEU A 225 7.70 14.21 -4.23
C LEU A 225 8.53 15.43 -3.78
N LYS A 226 9.79 15.56 -4.23
CA LYS A 226 10.66 16.70 -3.92
C LYS A 226 10.04 18.03 -4.33
N ASN A 227 9.44 18.09 -5.52
CA ASN A 227 8.80 19.33 -5.98
C ASN A 227 7.61 19.73 -5.09
N LYS A 228 7.00 18.79 -4.37
CA LYS A 228 5.93 19.05 -3.40
C LYS A 228 6.46 19.47 -2.02
N THR A 229 7.67 19.07 -1.60
CA THR A 229 8.24 19.45 -0.28
C THR A 229 8.69 20.90 -0.20
N ILE A 230 9.20 21.45 -1.31
CA ILE A 230 9.72 22.83 -1.42
C ILE A 230 8.67 23.90 -1.00
N ILE A 231 7.39 23.53 -0.94
CA ILE A 231 6.27 24.42 -0.58
C ILE A 231 6.00 24.43 0.95
N ASN A 232 6.50 23.47 1.74
CA ASN A 232 6.26 23.34 3.18
C ASN A 232 7.56 23.53 3.99
N SER A 233 7.68 24.63 4.73
CA SER A 233 8.92 25.14 5.33
C SER A 233 9.44 24.43 6.61
N ASN A 234 9.13 23.16 6.86
CA ASN A 234 9.50 22.45 8.10
C ASN A 234 10.16 21.08 7.88
N ILE A 235 10.88 20.89 6.77
CA ILE A 235 11.24 19.56 6.28
C ILE A 235 12.75 19.42 6.07
N ASN A 236 13.56 19.35 7.14
CA ASN A 236 15.00 19.09 6.94
C ASN A 236 15.30 17.59 6.78
N GLU A 237 14.69 16.73 7.60
CA GLU A 237 14.94 15.27 7.55
C GLU A 237 14.30 14.59 6.34
N THR A 238 13.05 14.92 5.99
CA THR A 238 12.39 14.29 4.84
C THR A 238 12.95 14.76 3.50
N GLU A 239 13.40 16.02 3.39
CA GLU A 239 14.10 16.50 2.19
C GLU A 239 15.44 15.80 2.03
N THR A 240 16.18 15.64 3.13
CA THR A 240 17.43 14.86 3.15
C THR A 240 17.20 13.41 2.71
N LEU A 241 16.17 12.75 3.23
CA LEU A 241 15.77 11.39 2.82
C LEU A 241 15.50 11.32 1.31
N ILE A 242 14.72 12.26 0.77
CA ILE A 242 14.41 12.31 -0.66
C ILE A 242 15.68 12.54 -1.48
N ASP A 243 16.59 13.41 -1.03
CA ASP A 243 17.82 13.73 -1.74
C ASP A 243 18.83 12.58 -1.78
N ILE A 244 18.92 11.81 -0.69
CA ILE A 244 19.67 10.54 -0.68
C ILE A 244 19.10 9.57 -1.71
N ILE A 245 17.77 9.41 -1.77
CA ILE A 245 17.12 8.50 -2.72
C ILE A 245 17.34 8.94 -4.18
N LEU A 246 17.32 10.24 -4.44
CA LEU A 246 17.56 10.82 -5.77
C LEU A 246 19.05 10.88 -6.15
N SER A 247 19.92 10.41 -5.28
CA SER A 247 21.37 10.48 -5.44
C SER A 247 21.91 11.89 -5.72
N LYS A 248 21.32 12.93 -5.13
CA LYS A 248 21.75 14.34 -5.33
C LYS A 248 22.74 14.78 -4.26
N ASN A 249 23.59 15.77 -4.58
CA ASN A 249 24.61 16.35 -3.69
C ASN A 249 24.06 16.57 -2.28
N PHE A 250 24.64 15.90 -1.28
CA PHE A 250 24.26 16.05 0.13
C PHE A 250 25.46 16.44 0.99
N ILE A 251 25.17 17.04 2.14
CA ILE A 251 26.14 17.38 3.17
C ILE A 251 26.29 16.17 4.10
N GLU A 252 27.53 15.81 4.43
CA GLU A 252 27.87 14.61 5.22
C GLU A 252 27.18 14.54 6.60
N ASN A 253 26.88 15.69 7.21
CA ASN A 253 26.14 15.76 8.47
C ASN A 253 24.67 15.31 8.34
N ASP A 254 24.01 15.65 7.24
CA ASP A 254 22.61 15.27 7.00
C ASP A 254 22.49 13.75 6.78
N PHE A 255 23.54 13.16 6.22
CA PHE A 255 23.67 11.72 6.02
C PHE A 255 23.73 10.94 7.34
N CYS A 256 24.51 11.41 8.32
CA CYS A 256 24.59 10.79 9.65
C CYS A 256 23.22 10.74 10.34
N ILE A 257 22.39 11.77 10.16
CA ILE A 257 21.03 11.82 10.71
C ILE A 257 20.17 10.70 10.12
N ILE A 258 20.18 10.53 8.80
CA ILE A 258 19.38 9.49 8.13
C ILE A 258 19.86 8.07 8.49
N ILE A 259 21.17 7.84 8.57
CA ILE A 259 21.72 6.55 8.99
C ILE A 259 21.38 6.21 10.44
N ASN A 260 21.50 7.18 11.35
CA ASN A 260 21.17 6.97 12.76
C ASN A 260 19.68 6.66 12.96
N ASN A 261 18.83 7.19 12.09
CA ASN A 261 17.39 6.93 12.09
C ASN A 261 16.96 5.80 11.15
N LEU A 262 17.90 5.07 10.52
CA LEU A 262 17.58 4.15 9.43
C LEU A 262 16.60 3.04 9.87
N ASN A 263 16.78 2.52 11.08
CA ASN A 263 15.92 1.51 11.70
C ASN A 263 14.47 1.98 11.97
N THR A 264 14.19 3.28 11.86
CA THR A 264 12.84 3.84 12.02
C THR A 264 12.04 3.88 10.72
N TYR A 265 12.71 3.71 9.58
CA TYR A 265 12.06 3.68 8.27
C TYR A 265 11.55 2.28 7.92
N PRO A 266 10.59 2.16 6.99
CA PRO A 266 10.16 0.87 6.46
C PRO A 266 11.28 0.07 5.82
N ASN A 267 11.27 -1.26 6.00
CA ASN A 267 12.36 -2.14 5.53
C ASN A 267 12.73 -1.93 4.06
N TYR A 268 11.75 -1.81 3.16
CA TYR A 268 12.06 -1.58 1.73
C TYR A 268 12.64 -0.19 1.45
N LEU A 269 12.27 0.82 2.26
CA LEU A 269 12.87 2.15 2.18
C LEU A 269 14.31 2.12 2.69
N GLN A 270 14.57 1.40 3.79
CA GLN A 270 15.93 1.17 4.28
C GLN A 270 16.81 0.54 3.20
N LEU A 271 16.30 -0.49 2.51
CA LEU A 271 17.02 -1.16 1.44
C LEU A 271 17.31 -0.21 0.27
N LEU A 272 16.33 0.60 -0.14
CA LEU A 272 16.52 1.61 -1.19
C LEU A 272 17.57 2.65 -0.78
N ILE A 273 17.52 3.14 0.46
CA ILE A 273 18.52 4.06 1.01
C ILE A 273 19.90 3.39 0.93
N LEU A 274 20.06 2.17 1.45
CA LEU A 274 21.33 1.45 1.43
C LEU A 274 21.88 1.21 0.01
N GLU A 275 21.01 0.92 -0.97
CA GLU A 275 21.40 0.81 -2.37
C GLU A 275 21.99 2.13 -2.90
N LYS A 276 21.32 3.25 -2.62
CA LYS A 276 21.73 4.57 -3.09
C LYS A 276 23.00 5.04 -2.40
N ILE A 277 23.11 4.80 -1.10
CA ILE A 277 24.28 5.15 -0.28
C ILE A 277 25.57 4.51 -0.83
N LYS A 278 25.50 3.29 -1.37
CA LYS A 278 26.67 2.61 -1.94
C LYS A 278 27.22 3.24 -3.22
N LEU A 279 26.41 4.05 -3.91
CA LEU A 279 26.87 4.79 -5.10
C LEU A 279 27.75 5.99 -4.72
N PHE A 280 27.81 6.34 -3.44
CA PHE A 280 28.60 7.45 -2.95
C PHE A 280 29.98 7.01 -2.48
N LYS A 281 30.98 7.82 -2.80
CA LYS A 281 32.31 7.71 -2.24
C LYS A 281 32.36 8.53 -0.96
N PHE A 282 32.59 7.87 0.16
CA PHE A 282 32.83 8.52 1.45
C PHE A 282 34.31 8.52 1.73
N ASP A 283 34.84 9.69 2.08
CA ASP A 283 36.22 9.81 2.57
C ASP A 283 36.30 9.54 4.08
N ASN A 284 35.16 9.45 4.77
CA ASN A 284 35.06 9.24 6.21
C ASN A 284 34.96 7.77 6.60
N PHE A 285 36.04 7.28 7.22
CA PHE A 285 36.21 5.88 7.64
C PHE A 285 35.23 5.45 8.74
N GLU A 286 34.83 6.35 9.64
CA GLU A 286 33.85 6.04 10.70
C GLU A 286 32.47 5.77 10.07
N LEU A 287 32.10 6.55 9.07
CA LEU A 287 30.84 6.41 8.36
C LEU A 287 30.72 5.07 7.61
N ILE A 288 31.81 4.67 6.94
CA ILE A 288 31.91 3.35 6.28
C ILE A 288 31.69 2.24 7.29
N SER A 289 32.30 2.36 8.48
CA SER A 289 32.17 1.34 9.54
C SER A 289 30.75 1.22 10.09
N VAL A 290 30.02 2.33 10.22
CA VAL A 290 28.62 2.35 10.65
C VAL A 290 27.71 1.71 9.60
N ILE A 291 27.90 2.06 8.31
CA ILE A 291 27.15 1.45 7.20
C ILE A 291 27.40 -0.05 7.16
N ASP A 292 28.65 -0.50 7.26
CA ASP A 292 29.00 -1.93 7.23
C ASP A 292 28.45 -2.69 8.43
N ALA A 293 28.49 -2.10 9.63
CA ALA A 293 27.92 -2.69 10.84
C ALA A 293 26.39 -2.80 10.73
N TYR A 294 25.74 -1.78 10.19
CA TYR A 294 24.29 -1.78 9.99
C TYR A 294 23.86 -2.79 8.92
N VAL A 295 24.54 -2.81 7.77
CA VAL A 295 24.32 -3.81 6.71
C VAL A 295 24.45 -5.21 7.30
N LYS A 296 25.51 -5.49 8.07
CA LYS A 296 25.67 -6.78 8.77
C LYS A 296 24.55 -7.08 9.76
N ASN A 297 24.04 -6.09 10.48
CA ASN A 297 22.93 -6.28 11.43
C ASN A 297 21.61 -6.56 10.73
N VAL A 298 21.28 -5.83 9.65
CA VAL A 298 20.10 -6.11 8.82
C VAL A 298 20.21 -7.49 8.19
N LEU A 299 21.39 -7.86 7.68
CA LEU A 299 21.68 -9.21 7.18
C LEU A 299 21.50 -10.29 8.26
N ASN A 300 21.92 -10.03 9.51
CA ASN A 300 21.76 -10.97 10.62
C ASN A 300 20.30 -11.14 11.08
N ILE A 301 19.52 -10.05 11.08
CA ILE A 301 18.07 -10.10 11.35
C ILE A 301 17.38 -10.95 10.25
N TYR A 302 17.77 -10.75 8.99
CA TYR A 302 17.27 -11.52 7.85
C TYR A 302 17.59 -13.03 7.96
N ILE A 303 18.82 -13.40 8.33
CA ILE A 303 19.20 -14.81 8.54
C ILE A 303 18.44 -15.45 9.69
N LYS A 304 18.14 -14.71 10.76
CA LYS A 304 17.39 -15.23 11.91
C LYS A 304 15.91 -15.48 11.57
N VAL A 305 15.26 -14.54 10.87
CA VAL A 305 13.84 -14.65 10.51
C VAL A 305 13.59 -15.81 9.53
N ASN A 306 14.52 -16.06 8.59
CA ASN A 306 14.41 -17.17 7.63
C ASN A 306 14.89 -18.54 8.16
N LYS A 307 15.54 -18.60 9.33
CA LYS A 307 15.92 -19.86 10.01
C LYS A 307 14.94 -20.31 11.10
N SER A 308 13.94 -19.48 11.40
CA SER A 308 12.88 -19.77 12.38
C SER A 308 11.57 -20.26 11.74
N LEU A 309 11.60 -20.60 10.45
CA LEU A 309 10.57 -21.32 9.70
C LEU A 309 11.10 -22.71 9.33
#